data_AF-A0A0B6WVK4-F1
#
_entry.id   AF-A0A0B6WVK4-F1
#
_cell.length_a   1.000
_cell.length_b   1.000
_cell.length_c   1.000
_cell.angle_alpha   90.00
_cell.angle_beta   90.00
_cell.angle_gamma   90.00
#
_symmetry.space_group_name_H-M   'P 1'
#
loop_
_entity.id
_entity.type
_entity.pdbx_description
1 polymer ?
#
loop_
_entity_poly.entity_id
_entity_poly.type
_entity_poly.pdbx_seq_one_letter_code
_entity_poly.pdbx_strand_id
1 'polypeptide(L)'
;MSDLLEKIKENRAARRRFIKHAGIAGLGLIGASQIELTQVMAQSGELNDVNILNFALNLEYLEAEFYVRSAFGRGLSDGDVTGTGTLGPVIGGRQVPFTTPSIREYAEEIAADEEAHVRFLRAGLGSAAVARPTIDLQDSFTKAARAAGLIGPMDTF
;
A
#
# COMPACT_ATOMS: atom_id res chain seq x y z
N MET A 1 -34.12 0.84 -14.08
CA MET A 1 -33.25 -0.18 -13.44
C MET A 1 -32.36 -0.93 -14.45
N SER A 2 -32.91 -1.48 -15.55
CA SER A 2 -32.12 -2.23 -16.56
C SER A 2 -30.99 -1.43 -17.21
N ASP A 3 -31.27 -0.18 -17.64
CA ASP A 3 -30.31 0.71 -18.30
C ASP A 3 -29.11 1.09 -17.41
N LEU A 4 -29.33 1.22 -16.10
CA LEU A 4 -28.27 1.47 -15.11
C LEU A 4 -27.35 0.26 -14.94
N LEU A 5 -27.91 -0.95 -14.92
CA LEU A 5 -27.13 -2.19 -14.80
C LEU A 5 -26.32 -2.46 -16.07
N GLU A 6 -26.85 -2.10 -17.23
CA GLU A 6 -26.19 -2.20 -18.52
C GLU A 6 -25.01 -1.23 -18.62
N LYS A 7 -25.20 0.05 -18.26
CA LYS A 7 -24.12 1.03 -18.17
C LYS A 7 -23.02 0.64 -17.19
N ILE A 8 -23.35 0.00 -16.07
CA ILE A 8 -22.35 -0.52 -15.12
C ILE A 8 -21.56 -1.69 -15.72
N LYS A 9 -22.22 -2.60 -16.44
CA LYS A 9 -21.57 -3.73 -17.13
C LYS A 9 -20.65 -3.25 -18.26
N GLU A 10 -21.12 -2.30 -19.06
CA GLU A 10 -20.35 -1.69 -20.14
C GLU A 10 -19.13 -0.93 -19.61
N ASN A 11 -19.29 -0.12 -18.57
CA ASN A 11 -18.19 0.60 -17.93
C ASN A 11 -17.15 -0.35 -17.32
N ARG A 12 -17.58 -1.47 -16.74
CA ARG A 12 -16.67 -2.50 -16.20
C ARG A 12 -15.92 -3.22 -17.32
N ALA A 13 -16.59 -3.51 -18.44
CA ALA A 13 -15.98 -4.11 -19.62
C ALA A 13 -14.99 -3.14 -20.30
N ALA A 14 -15.34 -1.85 -20.40
CA ALA A 14 -14.49 -0.81 -20.94
C ALA A 14 -13.22 -0.60 -20.10
N ARG A 15 -13.33 -0.54 -18.76
CA ARG A 15 -12.18 -0.46 -17.85
C ARG A 15 -11.26 -1.68 -17.97
N ARG A 16 -11.81 -2.89 -18.05
CA ARG A 16 -11.03 -4.13 -18.25
C ARG A 16 -10.32 -4.14 -19.59
N ARG A 17 -10.97 -3.66 -20.67
CA ARG A 17 -10.34 -3.52 -21.98
C ARG A 17 -9.23 -2.46 -21.93
N PHE A 18 -9.47 -1.32 -21.31
CA PHE A 18 -8.46 -0.27 -21.16
C PHE A 18 -7.23 -0.75 -20.38
N ILE A 19 -7.39 -1.43 -19.25
CA ILE A 19 -6.24 -1.99 -18.49
C ILE A 19 -5.50 -3.06 -19.29
N LYS A 20 -6.21 -3.94 -20.01
CA LYS A 20 -5.59 -4.94 -20.89
C LYS A 20 -4.77 -4.32 -22.02
N HIS A 21 -5.24 -3.21 -22.61
CA HIS A 21 -4.54 -2.56 -23.73
C HIS A 21 -3.45 -1.58 -23.26
N ALA A 22 -3.67 -0.88 -22.14
CA ALA A 22 -2.66 -0.02 -21.52
C ALA A 22 -1.48 -0.83 -20.97
N GLY A 23 -1.73 -2.04 -20.44
CA GLY A 23 -0.67 -2.97 -20.03
C GLY A 23 0.21 -3.45 -21.19
N ILE A 24 -0.32 -3.53 -22.42
CA ILE A 24 0.43 -3.89 -23.62
C ILE A 24 1.21 -2.68 -24.17
N ALA A 25 0.65 -1.47 -24.09
CA ALA A 25 1.28 -0.25 -24.60
C ALA A 25 2.36 0.34 -23.65
N GLY A 26 2.30 0.03 -22.35
CA GLY A 26 3.29 0.47 -21.35
C GLY A 26 4.62 -0.30 -21.38
N LEU A 27 4.69 -1.40 -22.14
CA LEU A 27 5.92 -2.15 -22.40
C LEU A 27 6.53 -1.62 -23.70
N GLY A 28 7.48 -0.69 -23.56
CA GLY A 28 8.15 -0.03 -24.68
C GLY A 28 8.64 -1.02 -25.74
N LEU A 29 8.23 -0.81 -27.00
CA LEU A 29 8.76 -1.52 -28.16
C LEU A 29 10.14 -0.95 -28.52
N ILE A 30 11.18 -1.28 -27.75
CA ILE A 30 12.56 -1.22 -28.22
C ILE A 30 13.30 -2.45 -27.69
N GLY A 31 13.64 -3.35 -28.60
CA GLY A 31 14.67 -4.37 -28.38
C GLY A 31 14.16 -5.77 -28.09
N ALA A 32 14.54 -6.71 -28.96
CA ALA A 32 14.35 -8.13 -28.77
C ALA A 32 15.09 -8.63 -27.52
N SER A 33 14.36 -8.84 -26.43
CA SER A 33 14.74 -9.75 -25.37
C SER A 33 13.45 -10.27 -24.73
N GLN A 34 13.28 -11.59 -24.72
CA GLN A 34 12.19 -12.31 -24.09
C GLN A 34 12.04 -11.87 -22.62
N ILE A 35 11.13 -10.94 -22.35
CA ILE A 35 10.63 -10.73 -21.00
C ILE A 35 9.44 -11.68 -20.89
N GLU A 36 9.63 -12.76 -20.14
CA GLU A 36 8.54 -13.59 -19.66
C GLU A 36 7.54 -12.67 -18.96
N LEU A 37 6.44 -12.38 -19.67
CA LEU A 37 5.26 -11.76 -19.09
C LEU A 37 4.68 -12.78 -18.12
N THR A 38 5.17 -12.77 -16.88
CA THR A 38 4.51 -13.45 -15.78
C THR A 38 3.08 -12.95 -15.78
N GLN A 39 2.17 -13.80 -16.26
CA GLN A 39 0.73 -13.56 -16.15
C GLN A 39 0.44 -13.41 -14.66
N VAL A 40 0.28 -12.17 -14.21
CA VAL A 40 -0.38 -11.91 -12.94
C VAL A 40 -1.82 -12.31 -13.18
N MET A 41 -2.12 -13.58 -12.93
CA MET A 41 -3.48 -14.08 -12.86
C MET A 41 -4.12 -13.33 -11.70
N ALA A 42 -4.90 -12.30 -12.01
CA ALA A 42 -5.76 -11.66 -11.04
C ALA A 42 -6.68 -12.75 -10.49
N GLN A 43 -6.39 -13.19 -9.27
CA GLN A 43 -7.13 -14.24 -8.58
C GLN A 43 -8.54 -13.71 -8.37
N SER A 44 -9.51 -14.30 -9.07
CA SER A 44 -10.93 -13.95 -8.92
C SER A 44 -11.44 -14.53 -7.59
N GLY A 45 -10.94 -14.02 -6.47
CA GLY A 45 -11.61 -14.16 -5.19
C GLY A 45 -12.94 -13.42 -5.26
N GLU A 46 -13.99 -13.99 -4.68
CA GLU A 46 -15.25 -13.26 -4.51
C GLU A 46 -14.94 -11.99 -3.70
N LEU A 47 -15.18 -10.82 -4.30
CA LEU A 47 -15.09 -9.56 -3.60
C LEU A 47 -16.18 -9.57 -2.52
N ASN A 48 -15.77 -9.79 -1.27
CA ASN A 48 -16.60 -9.74 -0.09
C ASN A 48 -16.04 -8.71 0.89
N ASP A 49 -16.82 -8.35 1.90
CA ASP A 49 -16.45 -7.29 2.84
C ASP A 49 -15.15 -7.61 3.58
N VAL A 50 -14.89 -8.88 3.89
CA VAL A 50 -13.63 -9.32 4.53
C VAL A 50 -12.42 -9.04 3.64
N ASN A 51 -12.51 -9.29 2.33
CA ASN A 51 -11.44 -9.00 1.39
C ASN A 51 -11.21 -7.49 1.24
N ILE A 52 -12.28 -6.69 1.24
CA ILE A 52 -12.20 -5.23 1.18
C ILE A 52 -11.57 -4.68 2.47
N LEU A 53 -12.00 -5.16 3.63
CA LEU A 53 -11.48 -4.72 4.93
C LEU A 53 -10.04 -5.16 5.16
N ASN A 54 -9.63 -6.35 4.70
CA ASN A 54 -8.23 -6.75 4.75
C ASN A 54 -7.35 -5.98 3.75
N PHE A 55 -7.90 -5.59 2.60
CA PHE A 55 -7.21 -4.65 1.72
C PHE A 55 -7.02 -3.29 2.40
N ALA A 56 -8.06 -2.75 3.04
CA ALA A 56 -7.96 -1.53 3.84
C ALA A 56 -6.94 -1.68 4.97
N LEU A 57 -6.96 -2.79 5.72
CA LEU A 57 -6.00 -3.06 6.80
C LEU A 57 -4.54 -3.07 6.29
N ASN A 58 -4.28 -3.56 5.09
CA ASN A 58 -2.95 -3.48 4.49
C ASN A 58 -2.53 -2.03 4.18
N LEU A 59 -3.47 -1.16 3.80
CA LEU A 59 -3.20 0.27 3.62
C LEU A 59 -2.93 0.95 4.96
N GLU A 60 -3.77 0.70 5.96
CA GLU A 60 -3.56 1.24 7.32
C GLU A 60 -2.21 0.79 7.90
N TYR A 61 -1.78 -0.45 7.62
CA TYR A 61 -0.45 -0.90 8.02
C TYR A 61 0.69 -0.12 7.38
N LEU A 62 0.57 0.19 6.08
CA LEU A 62 1.56 0.99 5.38
C LEU A 62 1.62 2.41 5.94
N GLU A 63 0.45 3.03 6.13
CA GLU A 63 0.32 4.41 6.61
C GLU A 63 0.77 4.54 8.06
N ALA A 64 0.31 3.64 8.94
CA ALA A 64 0.70 3.65 10.34
C ALA A 64 2.21 3.38 10.53
N GLU A 65 2.80 2.40 9.83
CA GLU A 65 4.25 2.20 9.92
C GLU A 65 5.04 3.40 9.40
N PHE A 66 4.57 4.07 8.34
CA PHE A 66 5.20 5.29 7.85
C PHE A 66 5.11 6.43 8.89
N TYR A 67 3.91 6.77 9.36
CA TYR A 67 3.71 7.90 10.25
C TYR A 67 4.28 7.65 11.66
N VAL A 68 4.07 6.48 12.26
CA VAL A 68 4.61 6.15 13.59
C VAL A 68 6.14 6.18 13.59
N ARG A 69 6.79 5.67 12.54
CA ARG A 69 8.26 5.77 12.43
C ARG A 69 8.72 7.20 12.25
N SER A 70 8.02 7.99 11.43
CA SER A 70 8.36 9.38 11.18
C SER A 70 8.17 10.27 12.42
N ALA A 71 7.10 10.06 13.19
CA ALA A 71 6.74 10.86 14.36
C ALA A 71 7.51 10.41 15.61
N PHE A 72 7.52 9.09 15.87
CA PHE A 72 7.98 8.54 17.15
C PHE A 72 9.26 7.70 17.06
N GLY A 73 9.73 7.36 15.85
CA GLY A 73 10.93 6.54 15.68
C GLY A 73 10.77 5.06 16.06
N ARG A 74 9.55 4.59 16.28
CA ARG A 74 9.19 3.19 16.56
C ARG A 74 8.28 2.64 15.47
N GLY A 75 8.06 1.32 15.46
CA GLY A 75 7.01 0.69 14.65
C GLY A 75 5.70 0.56 15.42
N LEU A 76 4.73 -0.10 14.78
CA LEU A 76 3.52 -0.57 15.45
C LEU A 76 3.83 -1.57 16.56
N SER A 77 2.93 -1.67 17.54
CA SER A 77 3.03 -2.65 18.62
C SER A 77 2.82 -4.08 18.10
N ASP A 78 3.45 -5.08 18.72
CA ASP A 78 3.37 -6.49 18.29
C ASP A 78 1.92 -7.02 18.22
N GLY A 79 1.05 -6.58 19.15
CA GLY A 79 -0.37 -6.95 19.16
C GLY A 79 -1.17 -6.40 17.98
N ASP A 80 -0.71 -5.31 17.38
CA ASP A 80 -1.38 -4.62 16.29
C ASP A 80 -1.01 -5.19 14.91
N VAL A 81 0.00 -6.08 14.81
CA VAL A 81 0.54 -6.53 13.51
C VAL A 81 0.39 -8.02 13.22
N THR A 82 0.01 -8.83 14.21
CA THR A 82 -0.19 -10.28 14.04
C THR A 82 -1.50 -10.60 13.33
N GLY A 83 -1.67 -11.81 12.78
CA GLY A 83 -2.93 -12.19 12.14
C GLY A 83 -2.78 -13.43 11.29
N THR A 84 -3.69 -13.60 10.34
CA THR A 84 -3.57 -14.65 9.33
C THR A 84 -2.39 -14.39 8.39
N GLY A 85 -1.73 -15.46 7.93
CA GLY A 85 -0.56 -15.35 7.07
C GLY A 85 0.76 -15.15 7.83
N THR A 86 1.80 -14.74 7.09
CA THR A 86 3.14 -14.52 7.66
C THR A 86 3.32 -13.05 7.97
N LEU A 87 3.71 -12.74 9.20
CA LEU A 87 4.08 -11.38 9.60
C LEU A 87 5.35 -10.96 8.85
N GLY A 88 5.25 -9.89 8.06
CA GLY A 88 6.37 -9.31 7.33
C GLY A 88 7.15 -8.29 8.15
N PRO A 89 8.46 -8.15 7.90
CA PRO A 89 9.27 -7.08 8.47
C PRO A 89 8.94 -5.73 7.84
N VAL A 90 9.38 -4.67 8.50
CA VAL A 90 9.41 -3.32 7.93
C VAL A 90 10.86 -2.92 7.72
N ILE A 91 11.19 -2.51 6.49
CA ILE A 91 12.54 -2.12 6.07
C ILE A 91 12.56 -0.60 5.97
N GLY A 92 13.52 0.02 6.65
CA GLY A 92 13.67 1.47 6.68
C GLY A 92 12.67 2.21 7.59
N GLY A 93 12.46 3.48 7.25
CA GLY A 93 11.75 4.44 8.09
C GLY A 93 12.63 4.98 9.21
N ARG A 94 12.59 6.30 9.41
CA ARG A 94 13.36 7.02 10.43
C ARG A 94 12.52 8.16 10.99
N GLN A 95 12.71 8.46 12.27
CA GLN A 95 12.12 9.64 12.89
C GLN A 95 12.62 10.92 12.21
N VAL A 96 11.68 11.78 11.84
CA VAL A 96 11.97 13.08 11.27
C VAL A 96 12.44 14.01 12.40
N PRO A 97 13.58 14.70 12.24
CA PRO A 97 14.04 15.70 13.20
C PRO A 97 13.24 17.01 13.00
N PHE A 98 11.97 17.01 13.41
CA PHE A 98 11.10 18.18 13.24
C PHE A 98 11.66 19.42 13.93
N THR A 99 11.87 20.48 13.15
CA THR A 99 12.29 21.80 13.65
C THR A 99 11.12 22.71 13.99
N THR A 100 9.95 22.43 13.42
CA THR A 100 8.73 23.22 13.60
C THR A 100 7.76 22.45 14.51
N PRO A 101 7.42 22.98 15.72
CA PRO A 101 6.57 22.28 16.68
C PRO A 101 5.21 21.86 16.13
N SER A 102 4.51 22.75 15.40
CA SER A 102 3.18 22.44 14.85
C SER A 102 3.21 21.31 13.81
N ILE A 103 4.27 21.21 13.00
CA ILE A 103 4.41 20.12 12.03
C ILE A 103 4.61 18.79 12.76
N ARG A 104 5.38 18.79 13.86
CA ARG A 104 5.52 17.61 14.71
C ARG A 104 4.18 17.20 15.31
N GLU A 105 3.44 18.14 15.88
CA GLU A 105 2.11 17.87 16.48
C GLU A 105 1.15 17.23 15.47
N TYR A 106 1.10 17.76 14.23
CA TYR A 106 0.30 17.13 13.17
C TYR A 106 0.78 15.71 12.81
N ALA A 107 2.09 15.49 12.72
CA ALA A 107 2.62 14.15 12.43
C ALA A 107 2.32 13.15 13.56
N GLU A 108 2.37 13.60 14.81
CA GLU A 108 2.04 12.78 15.99
C GLU A 108 0.53 12.47 16.05
N GLU A 109 -0.34 13.44 15.72
CA GLU A 109 -1.79 13.25 15.62
C GLU A 109 -2.14 12.24 14.53
N ILE A 110 -1.60 12.40 13.31
CA ILE A 110 -1.81 11.46 12.21
C ILE A 110 -1.30 10.06 12.59
N ALA A 111 -0.11 9.96 13.18
CA ALA A 111 0.41 8.68 13.62
C ALA A 111 -0.51 7.98 14.64
N ALA A 112 -1.09 8.74 15.57
CA ALA A 112 -2.04 8.20 16.55
C ALA A 112 -3.35 7.75 15.88
N ASP A 113 -3.85 8.50 14.90
CA ASP A 113 -5.04 8.16 14.12
C ASP A 113 -4.83 6.87 13.32
N GLU A 114 -3.69 6.71 12.65
CA GLU A 114 -3.44 5.47 11.89
C GLU A 114 -3.24 4.26 12.81
N GLU A 115 -2.65 4.42 14.01
CA GLU A 115 -2.65 3.36 15.02
C GLU A 115 -4.09 2.98 15.44
N ALA A 116 -4.97 3.97 15.57
CA ALA A 116 -6.38 3.74 15.90
C ALA A 116 -7.14 3.07 14.74
N HIS A 117 -6.87 3.44 13.49
CA HIS A 117 -7.46 2.82 12.31
C HIS A 117 -7.08 1.35 12.17
N VAL A 118 -5.79 1.02 12.36
CA VAL A 118 -5.32 -0.38 12.40
C VAL A 118 -6.11 -1.16 13.44
N ARG A 119 -6.23 -0.65 14.67
CA ARG A 119 -6.96 -1.32 15.76
C ARG A 119 -8.45 -1.46 15.44
N PHE A 120 -9.06 -0.43 14.86
CA PHE A 120 -10.47 -0.44 14.48
C PHE A 120 -10.76 -1.51 13.43
N LEU A 121 -9.98 -1.56 12.35
CA LEU A 121 -10.16 -2.58 11.31
C LEU A 121 -9.90 -3.98 11.84
N ARG A 122 -8.86 -4.17 12.67
CA ARG A 122 -8.58 -5.45 13.32
C ARG A 122 -9.71 -5.91 14.22
N ALA A 123 -10.30 -5.00 14.99
CA ALA A 123 -11.46 -5.30 15.82
C ALA A 123 -12.67 -5.74 14.97
N GLY A 124 -12.92 -5.06 13.85
CA GLY A 124 -13.99 -5.43 12.92
C GLY A 124 -13.77 -6.75 12.19
N LEU A 125 -12.51 -7.06 11.85
CA LEU A 125 -12.12 -8.29 11.17
C LEU A 125 -12.02 -9.51 12.11
N GLY A 126 -11.71 -9.29 13.39
CA GLY A 126 -11.52 -10.36 14.36
C GLY A 126 -10.44 -11.35 13.91
N SER A 127 -10.75 -12.65 13.91
CA SER A 127 -9.82 -13.70 13.49
C SER A 127 -9.49 -13.69 11.99
N ALA A 128 -10.24 -12.92 11.18
CA ALA A 128 -9.99 -12.78 9.74
C ALA A 128 -8.95 -11.69 9.42
N ALA A 129 -8.45 -10.95 10.42
CA ALA A 129 -7.44 -9.91 10.20
C ALA A 129 -6.14 -10.54 9.68
N VAL A 130 -5.60 -9.99 8.59
CA VAL A 130 -4.28 -10.38 8.08
C VAL A 130 -3.17 -9.83 8.95
N ALA A 131 -2.06 -10.56 9.03
CA ALA A 131 -0.82 -10.03 9.58
C ALA A 131 -0.26 -8.93 8.67
N ARG A 132 0.46 -7.98 9.26
CA ARG A 132 1.14 -6.91 8.52
C ARG A 132 2.04 -7.52 7.44
N PRO A 133 1.95 -7.07 6.18
CA PRO A 133 2.81 -7.57 5.10
C PRO A 133 4.24 -7.06 5.26
N THR A 134 5.13 -7.49 4.37
CA THR A 134 6.45 -6.85 4.26
C THR A 134 6.26 -5.43 3.73
N ILE A 135 6.80 -4.44 4.43
CA ILE A 135 6.73 -3.04 4.03
C ILE A 135 8.15 -2.53 3.83
N ASP A 136 8.46 -2.04 2.63
CA ASP A 136 9.75 -1.45 2.31
C ASP A 136 9.61 0.06 2.15
N LEU A 137 9.96 0.80 3.20
CA LEU A 137 9.99 2.26 3.21
C LEU A 137 11.34 2.82 2.73
N GLN A 138 12.33 1.97 2.44
CA GLN A 138 13.65 2.43 2.01
C GLN A 138 13.76 2.39 0.48
N ASP A 139 13.61 1.23 -0.13
CA ASP A 139 13.72 1.06 -1.58
C ASP A 139 12.60 1.79 -2.32
N SER A 140 11.37 1.74 -1.80
CA SER A 140 10.22 2.42 -2.39
C SER A 140 10.42 3.94 -2.44
N PHE A 141 10.84 4.56 -1.32
CA PHE A 141 11.10 5.99 -1.28
C PHE A 141 12.39 6.38 -2.00
N THR A 142 13.40 5.52 -2.02
CA THR A 142 14.60 5.72 -2.84
C THR A 142 14.25 5.79 -4.33
N LYS A 143 13.43 4.85 -4.81
CA LYS A 143 12.92 4.86 -6.19
C LYS A 143 12.09 6.10 -6.47
N ALA A 144 11.19 6.48 -5.57
CA ALA A 144 10.37 7.68 -5.72
C ALA A 144 11.23 8.96 -5.74
N ALA A 145 12.19 9.10 -4.84
CA ALA A 145 13.09 10.24 -4.75
C ALA A 145 13.99 10.36 -5.99
N ARG A 146 14.50 9.24 -6.51
CA ARG A 146 15.26 9.22 -7.78
C ARG A 146 14.38 9.62 -8.97
N ALA A 147 13.16 9.09 -9.05
CA ALA A 147 12.22 9.45 -10.10
C ALA A 147 11.83 10.95 -10.05
N ALA A 148 11.77 11.53 -8.86
CA ALA A 148 11.54 12.96 -8.64
C ALA A 148 12.81 13.83 -8.82
N GLY A 149 13.98 13.24 -9.06
CA GLY A 149 15.25 13.96 -9.17
C GLY A 149 15.75 14.58 -7.87
N LEU A 150 15.29 14.09 -6.71
CA LEU A 150 15.66 14.61 -5.39
C LEU A 150 17.01 14.09 -4.89
N ILE A 151 17.43 12.92 -5.35
CA ILE A 151 18.69 12.26 -4.96
C ILE A 151 19.40 11.67 -6.18
N GLY A 152 20.71 11.45 -6.06
CA GLY A 152 21.53 10.89 -7.13
C GLY A 152 21.28 9.40 -7.41
N PRO A 153 21.80 8.87 -8.55
CA PRO A 153 21.57 7.47 -8.95
C PRO A 153 22.06 6.41 -7.95
N MET A 154 23.06 6.76 -7.13
CA MET A 154 23.67 5.87 -6.14
C MET A 154 23.24 6.20 -4.70
N ASP A 155 22.44 7.25 -4.52
CA ASP A 155 21.99 7.70 -3.20
C ASP A 155 20.76 6.92 -2.76
N THR A 156 20.61 6.75 -1.46
CA THR A 156 19.46 6.08 -0.83
C THR A 156 18.73 7.08 0.05
N PHE A 157 17.40 7.01 0.06
CA PHE A 157 16.54 7.80 0.93
C PHE A 157 16.58 7.27 2.38
#